data_AF-A0AAD9RZA2-F1
#
_entry.id   AF-A0AAD9RZA2-F1
#
_cell.length_a   1.000
_cell.length_b   1.000
_cell.length_c   1.000
_cell.angle_alpha   90.00
_cell.angle_beta   90.00
_cell.angle_gamma   90.00
#
_symmetry.space_group_name_H-M   'P 1'
#
loop_
_entity.id
_entity.type
_entity.pdbx_description
1 polymer ?
#
loop_
_entity_poly.entity_id
_entity_poly.type
_entity_poly.pdbx_seq_one_letter_code
_entity_poly.pdbx_strand_id
1 'polypeptide(L)'
;MYNSIERCRKRAFKCPLKMRGNLASYGHRYPWRVLVSGLKAADIEQLTRFASGGYCDDSTIVYLQHPCVILTALEVLGYKVVASSSTSVKQDYNEYMWTMRKDFAEPEPELVLKADGKDGEV
;
A
#
# COMPACT_ATOMS: atom_id res chain seq x y z
N MET A 1 11.87 19.85 -13.19
CA MET A 1 11.65 19.21 -11.87
C MET A 1 10.22 18.67 -11.77
N TYR A 2 9.84 17.81 -12.72
CA TYR A 2 8.59 17.04 -12.81
C TYR A 2 9.04 15.85 -13.63
N ASN A 3 9.01 14.60 -13.13
CA ASN A 3 9.07 13.36 -13.95
C ASN A 3 9.18 12.06 -13.14
N SER A 4 9.40 12.06 -11.81
CA SER A 4 9.41 10.80 -11.05
C SER A 4 8.01 10.16 -10.92
N ILE A 5 6.97 10.97 -10.74
CA ILE A 5 5.58 10.50 -10.59
C ILE A 5 5.07 9.84 -11.90
N GLU A 6 5.51 10.33 -13.07
CA GLU A 6 5.07 9.78 -14.36
C GLU A 6 5.72 8.44 -14.73
N ARG A 7 6.93 8.16 -14.23
CA ARG A 7 7.55 6.83 -14.44
C ARG A 7 6.78 5.72 -13.73
N CYS A 8 6.20 6.00 -12.56
CA CYS A 8 5.29 5.07 -11.88
C CYS A 8 3.96 4.87 -12.63
N ARG A 9 3.49 5.85 -13.43
CA ARG A 9 2.21 5.74 -14.18
C ARG A 9 2.23 4.74 -15.33
N LYS A 10 3.37 4.51 -16.00
CA LYS A 10 3.43 3.66 -17.21
C LYS A 10 3.73 2.17 -16.96
N ARG A 11 4.10 1.78 -15.74
CA ARG A 11 4.14 0.37 -15.37
C ARG A 11 2.96 0.07 -14.47
N ALA A 12 1.86 -0.33 -15.08
CA ALA A 12 0.89 -1.21 -14.44
C ALA A 12 1.63 -2.53 -14.11
N PHE A 13 2.44 -2.49 -13.05
CA PHE A 13 3.18 -3.65 -12.58
C PHE A 13 2.14 -4.61 -12.02
N LYS A 14 1.98 -5.75 -12.70
CA LYS A 14 1.35 -6.97 -12.19
C LYS A 14 2.19 -7.59 -11.04
N CYS A 15 2.83 -6.76 -10.24
CA CYS A 15 3.66 -7.13 -9.11
C CYS A 15 3.00 -6.60 -7.84
N PRO A 16 2.84 -7.46 -6.83
CA PRO A 16 2.22 -7.07 -5.58
C PRO A 16 3.06 -6.02 -4.83
N LEU A 17 2.38 -5.20 -4.03
CA LEU A 17 3.01 -4.27 -3.10
C LEU A 17 3.87 -5.08 -2.13
N LYS A 18 5.08 -4.59 -1.84
CA LYS A 18 5.97 -5.23 -0.85
C LYS A 18 6.23 -4.28 0.28
N MET A 19 6.08 -4.80 1.49
CA MET A 19 6.44 -4.12 2.72
C MET A 19 7.52 -4.93 3.43
N ARG A 20 8.54 -4.26 3.96
CA ARG A 20 9.57 -4.85 4.84
C ARG A 20 9.69 -4.08 6.13
N GLY A 21 9.91 -4.77 7.24
CA GLY A 21 10.17 -4.15 8.54
C GLY A 21 10.41 -5.16 9.65
N ASN A 22 10.76 -4.66 10.84
CA ASN A 22 11.01 -5.48 12.02
C ASN A 22 9.84 -5.36 13.00
N LEU A 23 9.45 -6.47 13.64
CA LEU A 23 8.43 -6.49 14.70
C LEU A 23 8.99 -6.15 16.09
N ALA A 24 10.32 -6.07 16.22
CA ALA A 24 11.01 -5.66 17.43
C ALA A 24 11.83 -4.40 17.18
N SER A 25 11.92 -3.57 18.22
CA SER A 25 12.61 -2.29 18.20
C SER A 25 14.12 -2.52 18.36
N TYR A 26 14.89 -2.19 17.33
CA TYR A 26 16.35 -2.27 17.36
C TYR A 26 16.96 -0.87 17.23
N GLY A 27 17.25 -0.21 18.37
CA GLY A 27 17.98 1.07 18.42
C GLY A 27 17.20 2.25 19.03
N HIS A 28 17.91 3.37 19.24
CA HIS A 28 17.49 4.44 20.16
C HIS A 28 16.90 5.73 19.55
N ARG A 29 17.00 5.98 18.23
CA ARG A 29 16.43 7.22 17.61
C ARG A 29 15.21 7.00 16.73
N TYR A 30 15.17 5.92 15.95
CA TYR A 30 14.00 5.54 15.14
C TYR A 30 13.89 4.02 15.18
N PRO A 31 13.21 3.47 16.19
CA PRO A 31 13.19 2.02 16.42
C PRO A 31 12.49 1.26 15.28
N TRP A 32 11.67 1.96 14.50
CA TRP A 32 10.87 1.40 13.42
C TRP A 32 11.25 2.02 12.09
N ARG A 33 11.54 1.16 11.12
CA ARG A 33 11.73 1.52 9.71
C ARG A 33 10.99 0.51 8.86
N VAL A 34 10.01 1.00 8.13
CA VAL A 34 9.18 0.19 7.24
C VAL A 34 9.40 0.66 5.81
N LEU A 35 9.89 -0.24 4.97
CA LEU A 35 10.09 0.02 3.55
C LEU A 35 8.85 -0.46 2.80
N VAL A 36 8.24 0.40 2.00
CA VAL A 36 7.06 0.06 1.19
C VAL A 36 7.34 0.40 -0.27
N SER A 37 7.19 -0.59 -1.15
CA SER A 37 7.38 -0.44 -2.59
C SER A 37 6.16 -0.89 -3.39
N GLY A 38 5.98 -0.30 -4.58
CA GLY A 38 4.84 -0.61 -5.46
C GLY A 38 3.54 0.13 -5.12
N LEU A 39 3.63 1.23 -4.37
CA LEU A 39 2.49 2.13 -4.14
C LEU A 39 2.14 2.93 -5.39
N LYS A 40 0.85 3.13 -5.64
CA LYS A 40 0.38 4.07 -6.66
C LYS A 40 0.43 5.51 -6.10
N ALA A 41 0.55 6.50 -6.97
CA ALA A 41 0.63 7.92 -6.56
C ALA A 41 -0.52 8.35 -5.63
N ALA A 42 -1.76 7.95 -5.95
CA ALA A 42 -2.93 8.26 -5.13
C ALA A 42 -2.86 7.64 -3.71
N ASP A 43 -2.29 6.44 -3.58
CA ASP A 43 -2.12 5.80 -2.28
C ASP A 43 -0.97 6.45 -1.49
N ILE A 44 0.09 6.93 -2.17
CA ILE A 44 1.18 7.69 -1.55
C ILE A 44 0.63 8.96 -0.89
N GLU A 45 -0.21 9.72 -1.59
CA GLU A 45 -0.82 10.95 -1.07
C GLU A 45 -1.59 10.70 0.25
N GLN A 46 -2.33 9.60 0.34
CA GLN A 46 -3.07 9.22 1.56
C GLN A 46 -2.17 8.77 2.72
N LEU A 47 -0.95 8.33 2.44
CA LEU A 47 0.03 7.89 3.42
C LEU A 47 0.99 9.03 3.85
N THR A 48 0.94 10.20 3.22
CA THR A 48 1.80 11.36 3.56
C THR A 48 1.66 11.84 5.02
N ARG A 49 0.54 11.52 5.68
CA ARG A 49 0.30 11.79 7.10
C ARG A 49 1.26 11.05 8.04
N PHE A 50 1.86 9.95 7.59
CA PHE A 50 2.83 9.20 8.40
C PHE A 50 4.22 9.82 8.26
N ALA A 51 4.93 9.92 9.38
CA ALA A 51 6.32 10.34 9.36
C ALA A 51 7.12 9.42 8.42
N SER A 52 7.76 10.03 7.41
CA SER A 52 8.57 9.31 6.43
C SER A 52 10.04 9.72 6.56
N GLY A 53 10.93 8.75 6.35
CA GLY A 53 12.36 8.97 6.19
C GLY A 53 12.75 9.32 4.75
N GLY A 54 11.77 9.58 3.87
CA GLY A 54 11.95 9.79 2.45
C GLY A 54 12.02 8.50 1.63
N TYR A 55 12.49 8.63 0.39
CA TYR A 55 12.69 7.52 -0.54
C TYR A 55 14.06 6.88 -0.32
N CYS A 56 14.12 5.55 -0.21
CA CYS A 56 15.41 4.84 -0.20
C CYS A 56 15.88 4.43 -1.60
N ASP A 57 14.97 4.38 -2.57
CA ASP A 57 15.22 4.20 -4.00
C ASP A 57 14.06 4.82 -4.82
N ASP A 58 14.09 4.68 -6.15
CA ASP A 58 13.09 5.25 -7.07
C ASP A 58 11.63 4.80 -6.82
N SER A 59 11.43 3.71 -6.07
CA SER A 59 10.15 3.03 -5.93
C SER A 59 9.75 2.68 -4.50
N THR A 60 10.61 2.95 -3.52
CA THR A 60 10.44 2.52 -2.13
C THR A 60 10.49 3.70 -1.17
N ILE A 61 9.41 3.86 -0.39
CA ILE A 61 9.28 4.88 0.66
C ILE A 61 9.60 4.25 2.00
N VAL A 62 10.33 4.99 2.85
CA VAL A 62 10.61 4.60 4.24
C VAL A 62 9.63 5.31 5.16
N TYR A 63 8.85 4.56 5.92
CA TYR A 63 8.00 5.05 7.00
C TYR A 63 8.65 4.78 8.35
N LEU A 64 8.58 5.76 9.25
CA LEU A 64 9.17 5.71 10.59
C LEU A 64 8.15 5.24 11.64
N GLN A 65 7.32 4.26 11.28
CA GLN A 65 6.22 3.73 12.08
C GLN A 65 6.34 2.22 12.24
N HIS A 66 5.71 1.68 13.29
CA HIS A 66 5.65 0.23 13.50
C HIS A 66 4.97 -0.47 12.31
N PRO A 67 5.44 -1.68 11.89
CA PRO A 67 4.84 -2.42 10.77
C PRO A 67 3.31 -2.50 10.80
N CYS A 68 2.72 -2.82 11.94
CA CYS A 68 1.26 -2.94 12.07
C CYS A 68 0.51 -1.65 11.69
N VAL A 69 1.06 -0.47 11.99
CA VAL A 69 0.41 0.81 11.66
C VAL A 69 0.31 0.98 10.14
N ILE A 70 1.38 0.65 9.42
CA ILE A 70 1.42 0.77 7.97
C ILE A 70 0.57 -0.32 7.30
N LEU A 71 0.62 -1.55 7.80
CA LEU A 71 -0.24 -2.64 7.32
C LEU A 71 -1.73 -2.28 7.45
N THR A 72 -2.16 -1.78 8.61
CA THR A 72 -3.56 -1.37 8.82
C THR A 72 -3.96 -0.22 7.91
N ALA A 73 -3.08 0.75 7.68
CA ALA A 73 -3.37 1.83 6.73
C ALA A 73 -3.55 1.29 5.30
N LEU A 74 -2.72 0.32 4.89
CA LEU A 74 -2.84 -0.33 3.59
C LEU A 74 -4.12 -1.17 3.49
N GLU A 75 -4.55 -1.83 4.57
CA GLU A 75 -5.84 -2.53 4.64
C GLU A 75 -7.02 -1.59 4.41
N VAL A 76 -7.01 -0.41 5.02
CA VAL A 76 -8.03 0.64 4.78
C VAL A 76 -8.03 1.12 3.32
N LEU A 77 -6.86 1.11 2.66
CA LEU A 77 -6.74 1.41 1.22
C LEU A 77 -7.14 0.23 0.31
N GLY A 78 -7.59 -0.89 0.88
CA GLY A 78 -8.07 -2.07 0.16
C GLY A 78 -7.00 -3.13 -0.14
N TYR A 79 -5.79 -3.00 0.43
CA TYR A 79 -4.74 -4.00 0.27
C TYR A 79 -4.89 -5.12 1.30
N LYS A 80 -4.72 -6.37 0.86
CA LYS A 80 -4.67 -7.55 1.73
C LYS A 80 -3.31 -8.21 1.64
N VAL A 81 -2.80 -8.70 2.77
CA VAL A 81 -1.61 -9.54 2.79
C VAL A 81 -1.94 -10.87 2.11
N VAL A 82 -1.17 -11.22 1.08
CA VAL A 82 -1.31 -12.50 0.34
C VAL A 82 -0.15 -13.46 0.59
N ALA A 83 0.97 -12.95 1.10
CA ALA A 83 2.08 -13.75 1.56
C ALA A 83 2.85 -12.99 2.64
N SER A 84 3.40 -13.74 3.60
CA SER A 84 4.35 -13.22 4.58
C SER A 84 5.57 -14.12 4.63
N SER A 85 6.74 -13.55 4.87
CA SER A 85 7.97 -14.28 5.09
C SER A 85 8.86 -13.55 6.07
N SER A 86 9.85 -14.26 6.62
CA SER A 86 10.86 -13.68 7.49
C SER A 86 12.25 -14.13 7.06
N THR A 87 13.25 -13.31 7.30
CA THR A 87 14.66 -13.66 7.12
C THR A 87 15.44 -13.21 8.35
N SER A 88 16.14 -14.15 8.97
CA SER A 88 17.06 -13.86 10.07
C SER A 88 18.38 -13.37 9.47
N VAL A 89 18.78 -12.14 9.82
CA VAL A 89 19.98 -11.50 9.26
C VAL A 89 21.16 -11.59 10.23
N LYS A 90 20.91 -11.44 11.54
CA LYS A 90 21.88 -11.61 12.63
C LYS A 90 21.20 -12.33 13.80
N GLN A 91 21.99 -12.85 14.74
CA GLN A 91 21.45 -13.26 16.04
C GLN A 91 20.66 -12.07 16.60
N ASP A 92 19.37 -12.28 16.80
CA ASP A 92 18.40 -11.29 17.27
C ASP A 92 17.95 -10.21 16.28
N TYR A 93 18.22 -10.32 14.97
CA TYR A 93 17.61 -9.41 13.97
C TYR A 93 16.81 -10.20 12.93
N ASN A 94 15.48 -10.10 13.05
CA ASN A 94 14.53 -10.70 12.12
C ASN A 94 13.85 -9.62 11.28
N GLU A 95 14.10 -9.64 9.97
CA GLU A 95 13.36 -8.85 9.00
C GLU A 95 12.14 -9.64 8.54
N TYR A 96 10.98 -8.97 8.53
CA TYR A 96 9.73 -9.53 8.02
C TYR A 96 9.35 -8.84 6.73
N MET A 97 8.78 -9.61 5.82
CA MET A 97 8.27 -9.13 4.53
C MET A 97 6.81 -9.52 4.37
N TRP A 98 6.01 -8.56 3.94
CA TRP A 98 4.61 -8.76 3.58
C TRP A 98 4.40 -8.39 2.12
N THR A 99 3.78 -9.30 1.40
CA THR A 99 3.35 -9.08 0.02
C THR A 99 1.86 -8.81 0.05
N MET A 100 1.42 -7.65 -0.45
CA MET A 100 0.03 -7.25 -0.44
C MET A 100 -0.53 -7.07 -1.85
N ARG A 101 -1.82 -7.34 -2.01
CA ARG A 101 -2.59 -7.10 -3.23
C ARG A 101 -3.85 -6.32 -2.91
N LYS A 102 -4.24 -5.41 -3.79
CA LYS A 102 -5.49 -4.67 -3.66
C LYS A 102 -6.62 -5.57 -4.16
N ASP A 103 -7.39 -6.13 -3.24
CA ASP A 103 -8.64 -6.83 -3.56
C ASP A 103 -9.74 -5.79 -3.46
N PHE A 104 -10.16 -5.20 -4.58
CA PHE A 104 -11.53 -4.76 -4.87
C PHE A 104 -11.53 -3.95 -6.18
N ALA A 105 -12.42 -4.34 -7.09
CA ALA A 105 -12.91 -3.48 -8.15
C ALA A 105 -13.72 -2.34 -7.49
N GLU A 106 -13.61 -1.14 -8.04
CA GLU A 106 -14.47 0.00 -7.70
C GLU A 106 -15.93 -0.47 -7.75
N PRO A 107 -16.76 -0.24 -6.70
CA PRO A 107 -18.16 -0.66 -6.75
C PRO A 107 -18.82 0.02 -7.95
N GLU A 108 -19.36 -0.76 -8.88
CA GLU A 108 -20.11 -0.20 -10.02
C GLU A 108 -21.27 0.64 -9.45
N PRO A 109 -21.43 1.90 -9.90
CA PRO A 109 -22.54 2.72 -9.43
C PRO A 109 -23.85 2.02 -9.79
N GLU A 110 -24.73 1.84 -8.80
CA GLU A 110 -26.06 1.28 -9.04
C GLU A 110 -26.78 2.14 -10.08
N LEU A 111 -26.93 1.60 -11.30
CA LEU A 111 -27.72 2.24 -12.34
C LEU A 111 -29.17 2.25 -11.84
N VAL A 112 -29.61 3.40 -11.31
CA VAL A 112 -31.02 3.67 -11.03
C VAL A 112 -31.75 3.72 -12.36
N LEU A 113 -32.15 2.55 -12.86
CA LEU A 113 -33.09 2.43 -13.96
C LEU A 113 -34.44 2.95 -13.46
N LYS A 114 -34.70 4.25 -13.68
CA LYS A 114 -36.06 4.77 -13.65
C LYS A 114 -36.82 4.16 -14.83
N ALA A 115 -37.54 3.08 -14.57
CA ALA A 115 -38.61 2.61 -15.41
C ALA A 115 -39.81 3.54 -15.20
N ASP A 116 -39.92 4.59 -16.02
CA ASP A 116 -41.19 5.30 -16.19
C ASP A 116 -42.01 4.56 -17.25
N GLY A 117 -43.20 4.14 -16.82
CA GLY A 117 -44.06 3.18 -17.50
C GLY A 117 -44.62 3.67 -18.83
N LYS A 118 -44.98 2.69 -19.66
CA LYS A 118 -45.87 2.90 -20.80
C LYS A 118 -46.88 1.77 -20.79
N ASP A 119 -47.92 1.97 -20.01
CA ASP A 119 -49.15 1.19 -20.10
C ASP A 119 -49.73 1.39 -21.50
N GLY A 120 -49.92 0.28 -22.21
CA GLY A 120 -50.75 0.25 -23.40
C GLY A 120 -52.22 0.18 -22.99
N GLU A 121 -53.06 0.97 -23.63
CA GLU A 121 -54.51 0.74 -23.66
C GLU A 121 -54.98 0.85 -25.12
N VAL A 122 -56.02 0.05 -25.39
CA VAL A 122 -56.53 -0.51 -26.65
C VAL A 122 -57.15 0.52 -27.59
#